data_AF-A0A2S0WIS6-F1
#
_entry.id   AF-A0A2S0WIS6-F1
#
_cell.length_a   1.000
_cell.length_b   1.000
_cell.length_c   1.000
_cell.angle_alpha   90.00
_cell.angle_beta   90.00
_cell.angle_gamma   90.00
#
_symmetry.space_group_name_H-M   'P 1'
#
loop_
_entity.id
_entity.type
_entity.pdbx_description
1 polymer ?
#
loop_
_entity_poly.entity_id
_entity_poly.type
_entity_poly.pdbx_seq_one_letter_code
_entity_poly.pdbx_strand_id
1 'polypeptide(L)'
;MPRLGSTLLSLALVGVITLAAYTDPWLLGVAVLLVQVLVAAAPGIRDASHASIPSPRVVPVVVASLVATVLTLEPDLLSGASGTSPGVVGASSTGMLSGILPAVAAAVFVALLAQMLRRDGRTHLVQSVGYAVMLSAVAALAAGWVGAVQSIDGPEVVAVAAAGVAGGLLAWALPIDRWVCLSLATLAGAGAGAAVAASVESSMTVYFGLIVGPAVALAAVLGQVVGRSIARGRTHASASWGFPGAMAVAFAGPIVYIGGQLLTMPNL
;
A
#
# COMPACT_ATOMS: atom_id res chain seq x y z
N MET A 1 -3.34 -25.17 -0.24
CA MET A 1 -3.70 -24.16 -1.27
C MET A 1 -4.07 -22.76 -0.72
N PRO A 2 -3.39 -22.17 0.30
CA PRO A 2 -3.75 -20.83 0.80
C PRO A 2 -3.12 -19.64 0.05
N ARG A 3 -2.23 -19.86 -0.94
CA ARG A 3 -1.50 -18.76 -1.61
C ARG A 3 -2.23 -18.16 -2.80
N LEU A 4 -2.95 -18.99 -3.56
CA LEU A 4 -3.58 -18.59 -4.81
C LEU A 4 -4.62 -17.50 -4.61
N GLY A 5 -5.51 -17.63 -3.62
CA GLY A 5 -6.57 -16.63 -3.38
C GLY A 5 -6.02 -15.23 -3.10
N SER A 6 -4.98 -15.10 -2.25
CA SER A 6 -4.39 -13.80 -1.95
C SER A 6 -3.63 -13.23 -3.15
N THR A 7 -2.95 -14.09 -3.92
CA THR A 7 -2.25 -13.67 -5.16
C THR A 7 -3.24 -13.19 -6.21
N LEU A 8 -4.30 -13.95 -6.48
CA LEU A 8 -5.33 -13.54 -7.44
C LEU A 8 -6.01 -12.23 -7.03
N LEU A 9 -6.29 -12.04 -5.74
CA LEU A 9 -6.83 -10.78 -5.25
C LEU A 9 -5.84 -9.63 -5.43
N SER A 10 -4.56 -9.81 -5.08
CA SER A 10 -3.54 -8.77 -5.32
C SER A 10 -3.44 -8.41 -6.80
N LEU A 11 -3.45 -9.41 -7.69
CA LEU A 11 -3.43 -9.20 -9.15
C LEU A 11 -4.67 -8.43 -9.62
N ALA A 12 -5.86 -8.79 -9.12
CA ALA A 12 -7.09 -8.09 -9.45
C ALA A 12 -7.06 -6.63 -8.96
N LEU A 13 -6.65 -6.39 -7.72
CA LEU A 13 -6.54 -5.04 -7.15
C LEU A 13 -5.55 -4.18 -7.92
N VAL A 14 -4.37 -4.73 -8.24
CA VAL A 14 -3.34 -4.02 -9.00
C VAL A 14 -3.82 -3.75 -10.43
N GLY A 15 -4.50 -4.70 -11.08
CA GLY A 15 -5.09 -4.48 -12.40
C GLY A 15 -6.16 -3.39 -12.39
N VAL A 16 -7.02 -3.35 -11.37
CA VAL A 16 -8.01 -2.27 -11.18
C VAL A 16 -7.32 -0.93 -10.95
N ILE A 17 -6.26 -0.89 -10.13
CA ILE A 17 -5.45 0.32 -9.89
C ILE A 17 -4.82 0.81 -11.20
N THR A 18 -4.24 -0.08 -12.02
CA THR A 18 -3.67 0.29 -13.31
C THR A 18 -4.73 0.84 -14.27
N LEU A 19 -5.88 0.18 -14.40
CA LEU A 19 -6.97 0.66 -15.26
C LEU A 19 -7.49 2.03 -14.78
N ALA A 20 -7.64 2.20 -13.47
CA ALA A 20 -8.06 3.46 -12.88
C ALA A 20 -7.04 4.58 -13.11
N ALA A 21 -5.74 4.28 -13.07
CA ALA A 21 -4.66 5.23 -13.35
C ALA A 21 -4.74 5.84 -14.77
N TYR A 22 -5.18 5.06 -15.76
CA TYR A 22 -5.40 5.56 -17.13
C TYR A 22 -6.73 6.29 -17.33
N THR A 23 -7.66 6.19 -16.38
CA THR A 23 -9.03 6.70 -16.55
C THR A 23 -9.23 8.03 -15.84
N ASP A 24 -9.04 8.07 -14.52
CA ASP A 24 -9.34 9.23 -13.68
C ASP A 24 -8.63 9.10 -12.32
N PRO A 25 -7.89 10.13 -11.86
CA PRO A 25 -7.30 10.18 -10.52
C PRO A 25 -8.28 9.86 -9.38
N TRP A 26 -9.56 10.24 -9.48
CA TRP A 26 -10.55 9.92 -8.45
C TRP A 26 -10.91 8.44 -8.41
N LEU A 27 -11.06 7.80 -9.57
CA LEU A 27 -11.26 6.35 -9.65
C LEU A 27 -10.08 5.58 -9.05
N LEU A 28 -8.86 6.09 -9.27
CA LEU A 28 -7.65 5.53 -8.65
C LEU A 28 -7.70 5.66 -7.12
N GLY A 29 -8.10 6.82 -6.60
CA GLY A 29 -8.33 7.04 -5.17
C GLY A 29 -9.35 6.04 -4.59
N VAL A 30 -10.44 5.79 -5.29
CA VAL A 30 -11.46 4.79 -4.89
C VAL A 30 -10.88 3.36 -4.88
N ALA A 31 -10.10 2.99 -5.90
CA ALA A 31 -9.44 1.69 -5.95
C ALA A 31 -8.42 1.51 -4.80
N VAL A 32 -7.68 2.55 -4.46
CA VAL A 32 -6.76 2.56 -3.31
C VAL A 32 -7.50 2.49 -1.98
N LEU A 33 -8.62 3.19 -1.85
CA LEU A 33 -9.51 3.09 -0.67
C LEU A 33 -10.02 1.66 -0.49
N LEU A 34 -10.33 0.93 -1.56
CA LEU A 34 -10.69 -0.49 -1.46
C LEU A 34 -9.57 -1.33 -0.83
N VAL A 35 -8.32 -1.13 -1.24
CA VAL A 35 -7.14 -1.79 -0.62
C VAL A 35 -7.06 -1.45 0.86
N GLN A 36 -7.23 -0.16 1.20
CA GLN A 36 -7.20 0.34 2.56
C GLN A 36 -8.31 -0.24 3.45
N VAL A 37 -9.54 -0.37 2.93
CA VAL A 37 -10.65 -1.03 3.63
C VAL A 37 -10.36 -2.52 3.86
N LEU A 38 -9.73 -3.21 2.90
CA LEU A 38 -9.31 -4.60 3.09
C LEU A 38 -8.23 -4.74 4.17
N VAL A 39 -7.35 -3.75 4.31
CA VAL A 39 -6.40 -3.66 5.45
C VAL A 39 -7.15 -3.36 6.76
N ALA A 40 -8.16 -2.49 6.75
CA ALA A 40 -9.00 -2.21 7.94
C ALA A 40 -9.76 -3.46 8.42
N ALA A 41 -10.16 -4.32 7.47
CA ALA A 41 -10.77 -5.61 7.71
C ALA A 41 -9.77 -6.70 8.15
N ALA A 42 -8.55 -6.30 8.55
CA ALA A 42 -7.56 -7.17 9.18
C ALA A 42 -8.18 -8.00 10.31
N PRO A 43 -7.56 -9.11 10.73
CA PRO A 43 -8.18 -10.00 11.70
C PRO A 43 -7.68 -9.70 13.14
N GLY A 44 -8.55 -9.74 14.18
CA GLY A 44 -8.26 -9.14 15.51
C GLY A 44 -7.05 -9.71 16.26
N ILE A 45 -6.39 -8.92 17.12
CA ILE A 45 -5.23 -9.40 17.91
C ILE A 45 -5.67 -10.49 18.90
N ARG A 46 -4.77 -11.43 19.18
CA ARG A 46 -4.93 -12.39 20.27
C ARG A 46 -3.91 -12.11 21.38
N ASP A 47 -4.33 -12.28 22.62
CA ASP A 47 -3.46 -12.28 23.78
C ASP A 47 -2.68 -13.63 23.88
N ALA A 48 -1.72 -13.72 24.79
CA ALA A 48 -0.96 -14.94 25.10
C ALA A 48 -1.87 -16.12 25.51
N SER A 49 -3.05 -15.82 26.05
CA SER A 49 -4.12 -16.76 26.39
C SER A 49 -4.99 -17.19 25.19
N HIS A 50 -4.66 -16.76 23.97
CA HIS A 50 -5.44 -16.92 22.74
C HIS A 50 -6.83 -16.25 22.72
N ALA A 51 -7.20 -15.51 23.75
CA ALA A 51 -8.42 -14.70 23.77
C ALA A 51 -8.34 -13.54 22.75
N SER A 52 -9.47 -13.22 22.11
CA SER A 52 -9.54 -12.09 21.17
C SER A 52 -9.55 -10.77 21.93
N ILE A 53 -8.62 -9.87 21.61
CA ILE A 53 -8.56 -8.54 22.19
C ILE A 53 -9.48 -7.61 21.37
N PRO A 54 -10.52 -7.00 21.98
CA PRO A 54 -11.32 -6.00 21.30
C PRO A 54 -10.43 -4.80 20.97
N SER A 55 -10.30 -4.48 19.68
CA SER A 55 -9.51 -3.33 19.23
C SER A 55 -10.34 -2.45 18.31
N PRO A 56 -10.51 -1.15 18.61
CA PRO A 56 -11.23 -0.20 17.77
C PRO A 56 -10.32 0.24 16.62
N ARG A 57 -9.96 -0.69 15.74
CA ARG A 57 -9.00 -0.49 14.65
C ARG A 57 -9.62 -0.01 13.35
N VAL A 58 -10.89 -0.33 13.10
CA VAL A 58 -11.54 0.01 11.83
C VAL A 58 -11.64 1.51 11.67
N VAL A 59 -12.11 2.23 12.70
CA VAL A 59 -12.30 3.68 12.64
C VAL A 59 -10.97 4.43 12.43
N PRO A 60 -9.89 4.20 13.21
CA PRO A 60 -8.59 4.81 12.95
C PRO A 60 -8.05 4.53 11.55
N VAL A 61 -8.15 3.28 11.08
CA VAL A 61 -7.65 2.91 9.75
C VAL A 61 -8.44 3.63 8.67
N VAL A 62 -9.78 3.65 8.75
CA VAL A 62 -10.63 4.35 7.76
C VAL A 62 -10.33 5.85 7.75
N VAL A 63 -10.17 6.49 8.91
CA VAL A 63 -9.82 7.91 8.98
C VAL A 63 -8.44 8.16 8.35
N ALA A 64 -7.43 7.38 8.71
CA ALA A 64 -6.10 7.52 8.09
C ALA A 64 -6.14 7.28 6.58
N SER A 65 -6.94 6.32 6.13
CA SER A 65 -7.09 5.97 4.71
C SER A 65 -7.71 7.12 3.91
N LEU A 66 -8.75 7.74 4.44
CA LEU A 66 -9.37 8.92 3.85
C LEU A 66 -8.41 10.10 3.85
N VAL A 67 -7.76 10.40 4.98
CA VAL A 67 -6.80 11.51 5.09
C VAL A 67 -5.63 11.32 4.13
N ALA A 68 -5.04 10.12 4.07
CA ALA A 68 -3.93 9.83 3.17
C ALA A 68 -4.35 10.00 1.71
N THR A 69 -5.49 9.42 1.32
CA THR A 69 -5.95 9.45 -0.09
C THR A 69 -6.34 10.86 -0.52
N VAL A 70 -7.08 11.59 0.33
CA VAL A 70 -7.53 12.97 0.01
C VAL A 70 -6.34 13.92 -0.06
N LEU A 71 -5.43 13.90 0.92
CA LEU A 71 -4.27 14.80 0.93
C LEU A 71 -3.26 14.47 -0.18
N THR A 72 -3.20 13.20 -0.61
CA THR A 72 -2.40 12.86 -1.79
C THR A 72 -3.09 13.33 -3.06
N LEU A 73 -4.42 13.24 -3.21
CA LEU A 73 -5.15 13.75 -4.38
C LEU A 73 -5.16 15.28 -4.47
N GLU A 74 -5.34 15.96 -3.34
CA GLU A 74 -5.42 17.41 -3.24
C GLU A 74 -4.37 17.94 -2.24
N PRO A 75 -3.08 18.00 -2.65
CA PRO A 75 -2.00 18.48 -1.79
C PRO A 75 -2.19 19.96 -1.40
N ASP A 76 -2.95 20.73 -2.19
CA ASP A 76 -3.28 22.12 -1.92
C ASP A 76 -4.08 22.33 -0.63
N LEU A 77 -4.75 21.30 -0.11
CA LEU A 77 -5.42 21.37 1.19
C LEU A 77 -4.45 21.59 2.35
N LEU A 78 -3.16 21.32 2.15
CA LEU A 78 -2.10 21.59 3.12
C LEU A 78 -1.50 23.00 2.95
N SER A 79 -1.85 23.71 1.87
CA SER A 79 -1.48 25.11 1.72
C SER A 79 -2.31 25.94 2.71
N GLY A 80 -1.63 26.54 3.70
CA GLY A 80 -2.28 27.45 4.64
C GLY A 80 -2.90 28.66 3.92
N ALA A 81 -3.73 29.42 4.64
CA ALA A 81 -4.32 30.65 4.11
C ALA A 81 -3.25 31.58 3.51
N SER A 82 -3.57 32.28 2.43
CA SER A 82 -2.66 33.22 1.74
C SER A 82 -1.97 34.14 2.76
N GLY A 83 -0.64 34.01 2.88
CA GLY A 83 0.18 34.77 3.85
C GLY A 83 0.63 34.00 5.09
N THR A 84 0.19 32.75 5.28
CA THR A 84 0.66 31.85 6.36
C THR A 84 1.51 30.69 5.89
N SER A 85 1.76 30.56 4.57
CA SER A 85 2.66 29.52 4.07
C SER A 85 4.10 29.88 4.42
N PRO A 86 4.79 29.13 5.29
CA PRO A 86 6.25 29.14 5.24
C PRO A 86 6.61 28.62 3.85
N GLY A 87 7.69 29.12 3.25
CA GLY A 87 8.18 28.73 1.91
C GLY A 87 8.65 27.27 1.81
N VAL A 88 7.83 26.32 2.28
CA VAL A 88 8.03 24.87 2.21
C VAL A 88 7.39 24.36 0.94
N VAL A 89 7.81 24.94 -0.19
CA VAL A 89 7.48 24.44 -1.54
C VAL A 89 8.00 23.00 -1.74
N GLY A 90 8.90 22.52 -0.86
CA GLY A 90 9.44 21.15 -0.86
C GLY A 90 8.59 20.08 -0.17
N ALA A 91 7.61 20.42 0.69
CA ALA A 91 6.73 19.42 1.32
C ALA A 91 5.52 19.09 0.43
N SER A 92 5.04 20.07 -0.33
CA SER A 92 4.08 19.88 -1.43
C SER A 92 4.70 19.16 -2.64
N SER A 93 6.03 19.24 -2.81
CA SER A 93 6.72 18.53 -3.91
C SER A 93 6.90 17.02 -3.66
N THR A 94 6.58 16.51 -2.46
CA THR A 94 6.62 15.08 -2.14
C THR A 94 5.25 14.57 -1.66
N GLY A 95 4.26 14.58 -2.56
CA GLY A 95 2.83 14.31 -2.31
C GLY A 95 2.46 13.02 -1.54
N MET A 96 3.34 12.02 -1.49
CA MET A 96 3.11 10.82 -0.68
C MET A 96 3.43 11.03 0.81
N LEU A 97 4.54 11.70 1.15
CA LEU A 97 4.94 11.94 2.54
C LEU A 97 4.00 12.97 3.20
N SER A 98 3.53 13.94 2.41
CA SER A 98 2.53 14.91 2.83
C SER A 98 1.17 14.27 3.16
N GLY A 99 0.81 13.15 2.53
CA GLY A 99 -0.41 12.39 2.85
C GLY A 99 -0.25 11.42 4.03
N ILE A 100 0.87 10.67 4.09
CA ILE A 100 1.08 9.62 5.09
C ILE A 100 1.25 10.19 6.50
N LEU A 101 2.04 11.25 6.68
CA LEU A 101 2.33 11.77 8.02
C LEU A 101 1.08 12.29 8.73
N PRO A 102 0.23 13.14 8.10
CA PRO A 102 -1.04 13.55 8.70
C PRO A 102 -2.02 12.39 8.89
N ALA A 103 -2.04 11.41 7.97
CA ALA A 103 -2.87 10.23 8.12
C ALA A 103 -2.51 9.41 9.35
N VAL A 104 -1.22 9.18 9.60
CA VAL A 104 -0.76 8.47 10.81
C VAL A 104 -1.08 9.28 12.06
N ALA A 105 -0.89 10.60 12.04
CA ALA A 105 -1.23 11.47 13.17
C ALA A 105 -2.74 11.42 13.49
N ALA A 106 -3.60 11.49 12.46
CA ALA A 106 -5.05 11.36 12.61
C ALA A 106 -5.44 9.97 13.15
N ALA A 107 -4.82 8.89 12.66
CA ALA A 107 -5.04 7.55 13.20
C ALA A 107 -4.65 7.43 14.67
N VAL A 108 -3.50 7.99 15.08
CA VAL A 108 -3.07 7.99 16.49
C VAL A 108 -4.11 8.72 17.35
N PHE A 109 -4.53 9.92 16.92
CA PHE A 109 -5.54 10.70 17.65
C PHE A 109 -6.87 9.94 17.79
N VAL A 110 -7.39 9.40 16.68
CA VAL A 110 -8.65 8.64 16.67
C VAL A 110 -8.52 7.34 17.48
N ALA A 111 -7.38 6.66 17.42
CA ALA A 111 -7.14 5.46 18.22
C ALA A 111 -7.13 5.77 19.72
N LEU A 112 -6.51 6.88 20.13
CA LEU A 112 -6.51 7.33 21.53
C LEU A 112 -7.91 7.71 21.98
N LEU A 113 -8.66 8.49 21.19
CA LEU A 113 -10.06 8.81 21.49
C LEU A 113 -10.92 7.55 21.62
N ALA A 114 -10.76 6.59 20.72
CA ALA A 114 -11.49 5.34 20.78
C ALA A 114 -11.17 4.54 22.06
N GLN A 115 -9.93 4.57 22.55
CA GLN A 115 -9.60 3.97 23.85
C GLN A 115 -10.16 4.76 25.04
N MET A 116 -10.22 6.10 24.96
CA MET A 116 -10.83 6.92 26.02
C MET A 116 -12.33 6.62 26.18
N LEU A 117 -13.02 6.39 25.07
CA LEU A 117 -14.46 6.08 25.02
C LEU A 117 -14.80 4.62 25.38
N ARG A 118 -13.82 3.71 25.40
CA ARG A 118 -14.05 2.31 25.80
C ARG A 118 -14.40 2.20 27.27
N ARG A 119 -15.42 1.38 27.56
CA ARG A 119 -15.90 1.08 28.91
C ARG A 119 -15.38 -0.27 29.45
N ASP A 120 -14.71 -1.06 28.62
CA ASP A 120 -14.44 -2.49 28.85
C ASP A 120 -13.15 -2.77 29.65
N GLY A 121 -12.80 -1.96 30.65
CA GLY A 121 -11.71 -2.26 31.59
C GLY A 121 -10.27 -2.05 31.08
N ARG A 122 -10.07 -1.54 29.85
CA ARG A 122 -8.77 -1.08 29.28
C ARG A 122 -7.58 -2.05 29.41
N THR A 123 -7.82 -3.35 29.54
CA THR A 123 -6.74 -4.35 29.49
C THR A 123 -6.10 -4.33 28.09
N HIS A 124 -4.77 -4.37 28.02
CA HIS A 124 -3.98 -4.37 26.78
C HIS A 124 -4.07 -3.10 25.89
N LEU A 125 -4.18 -1.91 26.49
CA LEU A 125 -4.29 -0.64 25.78
C LEU A 125 -3.15 -0.41 24.75
N VAL A 126 -1.89 -0.61 25.17
CA VAL A 126 -0.71 -0.40 24.31
C VAL A 126 -0.73 -1.31 23.08
N GLN A 127 -1.05 -2.60 23.27
CA GLN A 127 -1.13 -3.57 22.17
C GLN A 127 -2.27 -3.21 21.20
N SER A 128 -3.44 -2.81 21.72
CA SER A 128 -4.58 -2.44 20.89
C SER A 128 -4.33 -1.16 20.08
N VAL A 129 -3.71 -0.14 20.68
CA VAL A 129 -3.38 1.12 19.98
C VAL A 129 -2.26 0.88 18.98
N GLY A 130 -1.18 0.20 19.39
CA GLY A 130 -0.04 -0.08 18.53
C GLY A 130 -0.44 -0.84 17.26
N TYR A 131 -1.35 -1.80 17.38
CA TYR A 131 -1.86 -2.52 16.22
C TYR A 131 -2.78 -1.68 15.33
N ALA A 132 -3.66 -0.85 15.90
CA ALA A 132 -4.50 0.06 15.13
C ALA A 132 -3.66 1.06 14.34
N VAL A 133 -2.64 1.64 14.98
CA VAL A 133 -1.70 2.58 14.35
C VAL A 133 -0.85 1.87 13.29
N MET A 134 -0.35 0.67 13.56
CA MET A 134 0.41 -0.12 12.58
C MET A 134 -0.43 -0.43 11.33
N LEU A 135 -1.68 -0.89 11.50
CA LEU A 135 -2.59 -1.11 10.37
C LEU A 135 -2.89 0.18 9.61
N SER A 136 -3.05 1.30 10.32
CA SER A 136 -3.33 2.61 9.70
C SER A 136 -2.15 3.10 8.89
N ALA A 137 -0.93 2.96 9.42
CA ALA A 137 0.29 3.28 8.70
C ALA A 137 0.44 2.42 7.44
N VAL A 138 0.21 1.11 7.54
CA VAL A 138 0.25 0.21 6.38
C VAL A 138 -0.82 0.56 5.35
N ALA A 139 -2.05 0.85 5.77
CA ALA A 139 -3.10 1.28 4.86
C ALA A 139 -2.72 2.60 4.13
N ALA A 140 -2.13 3.55 4.85
CA ALA A 140 -1.67 4.81 4.27
C ALA A 140 -0.57 4.62 3.21
N LEU A 141 0.27 3.57 3.31
CA LEU A 141 1.28 3.26 2.27
C LEU A 141 0.66 3.03 0.88
N ALA A 142 -0.59 2.55 0.82
CA ALA A 142 -1.30 2.36 -0.44
C ALA A 142 -1.53 3.69 -1.20
N ALA A 143 -1.52 4.83 -0.51
CA ALA A 143 -1.59 6.15 -1.16
C ALA A 143 -0.39 6.44 -2.09
N GLY A 144 0.72 5.69 -1.96
CA GLY A 144 1.85 5.79 -2.88
C GLY A 144 1.48 5.48 -4.33
N TRP A 145 0.46 4.64 -4.58
CA TRP A 145 -0.06 4.41 -5.93
C TRP A 145 -0.71 5.67 -6.51
N VAL A 146 -1.43 6.45 -5.68
CA VAL A 146 -2.02 7.74 -6.09
C VAL A 146 -0.92 8.75 -6.37
N GLY A 147 0.07 8.86 -5.49
CA GLY A 147 1.17 9.79 -5.66
C GLY A 147 2.03 9.49 -6.89
N ALA A 148 2.12 8.23 -7.31
CA ALA A 148 2.85 7.84 -8.52
C ALA A 148 2.18 8.36 -9.80
N VAL A 149 0.84 8.40 -9.87
CA VAL A 149 0.13 8.88 -11.06
C VAL A 149 0.30 10.39 -11.27
N GLN A 150 0.68 11.14 -10.23
CA GLN A 150 0.97 12.56 -10.33
C GLN A 150 2.38 12.88 -10.83
N SER A 151 3.20 11.85 -11.07
CA SER A 151 4.55 12.01 -11.65
C SER A 151 4.52 12.10 -13.19
N ILE A 152 5.65 12.46 -13.80
CA ILE A 152 5.82 12.41 -15.26
C ILE A 152 5.61 10.96 -15.74
N ASP A 153 4.79 10.76 -16.78
CA ASP A 153 4.36 9.45 -17.28
C ASP A 153 3.72 8.57 -16.17
N GLY A 154 2.96 9.19 -15.27
CA GLY A 154 2.42 8.56 -14.06
C GLY A 154 1.63 7.26 -14.27
N PRO A 155 0.65 7.20 -15.20
CA PRO A 155 -0.09 5.96 -15.50
C PRO A 155 0.83 4.82 -15.97
N GLU A 156 1.86 5.14 -16.73
CA GLU A 156 2.85 4.19 -17.25
C GLU A 156 3.72 3.64 -16.12
N VAL A 157 4.08 4.46 -15.12
CA VAL A 157 4.83 4.02 -13.92
C VAL A 157 4.02 2.98 -13.16
N VAL A 158 2.73 3.26 -12.98
CA VAL A 158 1.80 2.35 -12.32
C VAL A 158 1.69 1.04 -13.10
N ALA A 159 1.66 1.07 -14.43
CA ALA A 159 1.63 -0.13 -15.27
C ALA A 159 2.92 -0.97 -15.12
N VAL A 160 4.10 -0.35 -15.15
CA VAL A 160 5.39 -1.03 -14.94
C VAL A 160 5.46 -1.66 -13.56
N ALA A 161 5.09 -0.92 -12.52
CA ALA A 161 5.06 -1.42 -11.15
C ALA A 161 4.04 -2.55 -10.98
N ALA A 162 2.85 -2.41 -11.57
CA ALA A 162 1.81 -3.42 -11.57
C ALA A 162 2.27 -4.73 -12.21
N ALA A 163 2.97 -4.65 -13.34
CA ALA A 163 3.57 -5.81 -13.99
C ALA A 163 4.66 -6.44 -13.11
N GLY A 164 5.47 -5.64 -12.43
CA GLY A 164 6.43 -6.10 -11.43
C GLY A 164 5.76 -6.89 -10.29
N VAL A 165 4.70 -6.33 -9.70
CA VAL A 165 3.88 -7.05 -8.69
C VAL A 165 3.36 -8.35 -9.28
N ALA A 166 2.83 -8.32 -10.50
CA ALA A 166 2.20 -9.48 -11.10
C ALA A 166 3.20 -10.62 -11.35
N GLY A 167 4.32 -10.32 -12.02
CA GLY A 167 5.40 -11.27 -12.25
C GLY A 167 5.94 -11.85 -10.94
N GLY A 168 6.20 -10.99 -9.95
CA GLY A 168 6.70 -11.39 -8.64
C GLY A 168 5.74 -12.31 -7.88
N LEU A 169 4.45 -11.96 -7.82
CA LEU A 169 3.46 -12.75 -7.07
C LEU A 169 3.08 -14.05 -7.78
N LEU A 170 3.11 -14.10 -9.11
CA LEU A 170 2.93 -15.33 -9.88
C LEU A 170 4.08 -16.31 -9.65
N ALA A 171 5.33 -15.84 -9.72
CA ALA A 171 6.49 -16.64 -9.36
C ALA A 171 6.43 -17.09 -7.88
N TRP A 172 5.96 -16.23 -6.98
CA TRP A 172 5.78 -16.55 -5.56
C TRP A 172 4.72 -17.63 -5.27
N ALA A 173 3.80 -17.85 -6.23
CA ALA A 173 2.78 -18.88 -6.13
C ALA A 173 3.31 -20.30 -6.42
N LEU A 174 4.52 -20.42 -6.98
CA LEU A 174 5.12 -21.72 -7.32
C LEU A 174 5.40 -22.56 -6.07
N PRO A 175 5.15 -23.89 -6.12
CA PRO A 175 5.34 -24.80 -4.98
C PRO A 175 6.80 -25.26 -4.83
N ILE A 176 7.74 -24.33 -4.79
CA ILE A 176 9.19 -24.58 -4.69
C ILE A 176 9.76 -24.00 -3.38
N ASP A 177 11.06 -24.20 -3.15
CA ASP A 177 11.75 -23.64 -1.98
C ASP A 177 11.63 -22.11 -1.93
N ARG A 178 11.50 -21.56 -0.71
CA ARG A 178 11.19 -20.13 -0.52
C ARG A 178 12.32 -19.21 -0.99
N TRP A 179 13.57 -19.62 -0.88
CA TRP A 179 14.70 -18.81 -1.31
C TRP A 179 14.77 -18.75 -2.84
N VAL A 180 14.59 -19.89 -3.50
CA VAL A 180 14.51 -19.98 -4.96
C VAL A 180 13.29 -19.20 -5.48
N CYS A 181 12.16 -19.33 -4.80
CA CYS A 181 10.92 -18.63 -5.13
C CYS A 181 11.07 -17.11 -5.01
N LEU A 182 11.80 -16.62 -4.01
CA LEU A 182 12.09 -15.19 -3.86
C LEU A 182 12.97 -14.69 -5.01
N SER A 183 14.04 -15.42 -5.36
CA SER A 183 14.90 -15.08 -6.50
C SER A 183 14.15 -15.11 -7.84
N LEU A 184 13.26 -16.09 -8.04
CA LEU A 184 12.40 -16.12 -9.22
C LEU A 184 11.39 -14.96 -9.21
N ALA A 185 10.86 -14.57 -8.05
CA ALA A 185 9.95 -13.44 -7.95
C ALA A 185 10.63 -12.11 -8.30
N THR A 186 11.89 -11.91 -7.89
CA THR A 186 12.64 -10.71 -8.28
C THR A 186 12.94 -10.70 -9.78
N LEU A 187 13.40 -11.81 -10.33
CA LEU A 187 13.68 -11.94 -11.77
C LEU A 187 12.41 -11.80 -12.62
N ALA A 188 11.30 -12.42 -12.21
CA ALA A 188 10.01 -12.30 -12.89
C ALA A 188 9.46 -10.87 -12.79
N GLY A 189 9.61 -10.21 -11.64
CA GLY A 189 9.25 -8.81 -11.46
C GLY A 189 10.06 -7.87 -12.36
N ALA A 190 11.38 -8.09 -12.45
CA ALA A 190 12.26 -7.34 -13.35
C ALA A 190 11.91 -7.57 -14.82
N GLY A 191 11.70 -8.82 -15.24
CA GLY A 191 11.32 -9.15 -16.60
C GLY A 191 9.95 -8.57 -16.99
N ALA A 192 8.95 -8.67 -16.11
CA ALA A 192 7.62 -8.13 -16.36
C ALA A 192 7.63 -6.59 -16.41
N GLY A 193 8.33 -5.93 -15.47
CA GLY A 193 8.49 -4.48 -15.49
C GLY A 193 9.23 -3.98 -16.73
N ALA A 194 10.33 -4.64 -17.10
CA ALA A 194 11.09 -4.35 -18.31
C ALA A 194 10.28 -4.54 -19.59
N ALA A 195 9.46 -5.60 -19.67
CA ALA A 195 8.60 -5.86 -20.82
C ALA A 195 7.51 -4.79 -20.99
N VAL A 196 6.91 -4.33 -19.89
CA VAL A 196 5.95 -3.22 -19.94
C VAL A 196 6.65 -1.92 -20.31
N ALA A 197 7.79 -1.61 -19.70
CA ALA A 197 8.56 -0.41 -20.05
C ALA A 197 9.00 -0.40 -21.53
N ALA A 198 9.26 -1.56 -22.13
CA ALA A 198 9.62 -1.68 -23.54
C ALA A 198 8.42 -1.57 -24.51
N SER A 199 7.19 -1.80 -24.04
CA SER A 199 5.99 -1.85 -24.89
C SER A 199 5.14 -0.59 -24.83
N VAL A 200 5.34 0.22 -23.81
CA VAL A 200 4.64 1.50 -23.64
C VAL A 200 5.43 2.59 -24.35
N GLU A 201 4.74 3.41 -25.15
CA GLU A 201 5.34 4.56 -25.83
C GLU A 201 5.51 5.72 -24.83
N SER A 202 6.56 5.64 -24.02
CA SER A 202 6.87 6.54 -22.90
C SER A 202 8.35 6.93 -22.91
N SER A 203 8.71 7.97 -22.17
CA SER A 203 10.12 8.34 -21.90
C SER A 203 10.89 7.30 -21.08
N MET A 204 10.19 6.30 -20.53
CA MET A 204 10.77 5.23 -19.71
C MET A 204 11.65 4.29 -20.52
N THR A 205 12.83 4.00 -19.98
CA THR A 205 13.75 3.01 -20.54
C THR A 205 13.48 1.62 -19.96
N VAL A 206 13.93 0.58 -20.65
CA VAL A 206 13.93 -0.81 -20.12
C VAL A 206 14.66 -0.91 -18.77
N TYR A 207 15.69 -0.09 -18.56
CA TYR A 207 16.42 -0.02 -17.30
C TYR A 207 15.55 0.42 -16.12
N PHE A 208 14.61 1.34 -16.36
CA PHE A 208 13.64 1.73 -15.34
C PHE A 208 12.84 0.52 -14.86
N GLY A 209 12.29 -0.27 -15.79
CA GLY A 209 11.57 -1.51 -15.50
C GLY A 209 12.43 -2.57 -14.79
N LEU A 210 13.71 -2.68 -15.16
CA LEU A 210 14.66 -3.58 -14.50
C LEU A 210 14.99 -3.20 -13.05
N ILE A 211 14.88 -1.92 -12.67
CA ILE A 211 15.16 -1.44 -11.31
C ILE A 211 13.89 -1.43 -10.46
N VAL A 212 12.80 -0.84 -10.98
CA VAL A 212 11.54 -0.68 -10.25
C VAL A 212 10.79 -2.01 -10.12
N GLY A 213 10.76 -2.80 -11.19
CA GLY A 213 10.11 -4.11 -11.24
C GLY A 213 10.48 -5.06 -10.09
N PRO A 214 11.77 -5.39 -9.86
CA PRO A 214 12.16 -6.30 -8.78
C PRO A 214 11.93 -5.69 -7.39
N ALA A 215 12.11 -4.37 -7.22
CA ALA A 215 11.90 -3.71 -5.94
C ALA A 215 10.42 -3.76 -5.52
N VAL A 216 9.51 -3.48 -6.46
CA VAL A 216 8.06 -3.57 -6.25
C VAL A 216 7.63 -5.03 -6.01
N ALA A 217 8.19 -5.97 -6.77
CA ALA A 217 7.93 -7.41 -6.58
C ALA A 217 8.33 -7.88 -5.18
N LEU A 218 9.51 -7.51 -4.69
CA LEU A 218 9.98 -7.81 -3.34
C LEU A 218 9.04 -7.25 -2.27
N ALA A 219 8.66 -5.98 -2.41
CA ALA A 219 7.75 -5.33 -1.47
C ALA A 219 6.39 -6.04 -1.42
N ALA A 220 5.83 -6.42 -2.57
CA ALA A 220 4.58 -7.16 -2.65
C ALA A 220 4.68 -8.57 -2.02
N VAL A 221 5.77 -9.30 -2.29
CA VAL A 221 6.03 -10.61 -1.68
C VAL A 221 6.14 -10.49 -0.16
N LEU A 222 6.89 -9.51 0.34
CA LEU A 222 6.99 -9.22 1.77
C LEU A 222 5.64 -8.89 2.39
N GLY A 223 4.84 -8.05 1.73
CA GLY A 223 3.47 -7.74 2.15
C GLY A 223 2.60 -8.99 2.27
N GLN A 224 2.66 -9.92 1.31
CA GLN A 224 1.97 -11.21 1.43
C GLN A 224 2.50 -12.08 2.58
N VAL A 225 3.82 -12.12 2.79
CA VAL A 225 4.44 -12.92 3.87
C VAL A 225 4.01 -12.40 5.23
N VAL A 226 4.05 -11.08 5.45
CA VAL A 226 3.62 -10.42 6.69
C VAL A 226 2.11 -10.56 6.87
N GLY A 227 1.31 -10.30 5.82
CA GLY A 227 -0.14 -10.44 5.90
C GLY A 227 -0.57 -11.87 6.26
N ARG A 228 0.06 -12.89 5.65
CA ARG A 228 -0.18 -14.29 5.97
C ARG A 228 0.29 -14.66 7.38
N SER A 229 1.41 -14.12 7.87
CA SER A 229 1.88 -14.42 9.22
C SER A 229 0.91 -13.92 10.30
N ILE A 230 0.37 -12.71 10.12
CA ILE A 230 -0.64 -12.10 10.99
C ILE A 230 -1.99 -12.85 10.91
N ALA A 231 -2.31 -13.38 9.73
CA ALA A 231 -3.55 -14.13 9.47
C ALA A 231 -3.49 -15.63 9.84
N ARG A 232 -2.34 -16.15 10.31
CA ARG A 232 -2.19 -17.59 10.60
C ARG A 232 -3.26 -18.11 11.57
N GLY A 233 -3.82 -19.27 11.26
CA GLY A 233 -4.80 -19.96 12.10
C GLY A 233 -6.23 -19.39 12.02
N ARG A 234 -6.57 -18.64 10.95
CA ARG A 234 -7.89 -18.06 10.75
C ARG A 234 -8.59 -18.59 9.51
N THR A 235 -9.89 -18.86 9.64
CA THR A 235 -10.71 -19.52 8.61
C THR A 235 -11.62 -18.57 7.84
N HIS A 236 -11.85 -17.34 8.32
CA HIS A 236 -12.68 -16.35 7.60
C HIS A 236 -12.02 -15.89 6.29
N ALA A 237 -12.83 -15.67 5.25
CA ALA A 237 -12.38 -15.27 3.91
C ALA A 237 -11.55 -13.97 3.91
N SER A 238 -12.04 -12.92 4.57
CA SER A 238 -11.33 -11.64 4.70
C SER A 238 -9.96 -11.79 5.39
N ALA A 239 -9.87 -12.69 6.37
CA ALA A 239 -8.64 -12.96 7.10
C ALA A 239 -7.67 -13.84 6.29
N SER A 240 -8.18 -14.81 5.53
CA SER A 240 -7.37 -15.86 4.91
C SER A 240 -6.74 -15.46 3.57
N TRP A 241 -7.42 -14.66 2.75
CA TRP A 241 -6.90 -14.22 1.46
C TRP A 241 -7.05 -12.71 1.21
N GLY A 242 -8.09 -12.08 1.77
CA GLY A 242 -8.34 -10.63 1.67
C GLY A 242 -7.18 -9.77 2.19
N PHE A 243 -6.93 -9.86 3.50
CA PHE A 243 -5.91 -9.09 4.19
C PHE A 243 -4.49 -9.31 3.62
N PRO A 244 -4.00 -10.54 3.40
CA PRO A 244 -2.68 -10.73 2.80
C PRO A 244 -2.55 -10.19 1.37
N GLY A 245 -3.65 -10.23 0.60
CA GLY A 245 -3.68 -9.67 -0.74
C GLY A 245 -3.52 -8.15 -0.74
N ALA A 246 -4.27 -7.48 0.15
CA ALA A 246 -4.21 -6.03 0.32
C ALA A 246 -2.86 -5.54 0.88
N MET A 247 -2.27 -6.29 1.82
CA MET A 247 -0.93 -6.00 2.36
C MET A 247 0.15 -5.97 1.27
N ALA A 248 0.06 -6.85 0.28
CA ALA A 248 0.99 -6.87 -0.85
C ALA A 248 0.92 -5.56 -1.65
N VAL A 249 -0.29 -5.10 -1.96
CA VAL A 249 -0.53 -3.86 -2.72
C VAL A 249 -0.12 -2.64 -1.91
N ALA A 250 -0.44 -2.62 -0.62
CA ALA A 250 -0.06 -1.53 0.28
C ALA A 250 1.46 -1.38 0.42
N PHE A 251 2.20 -2.49 0.58
CA PHE A 251 3.67 -2.48 0.69
C PHE A 251 4.36 -2.07 -0.61
N ALA A 252 3.75 -2.35 -1.77
CA ALA A 252 4.27 -1.93 -3.06
C ALA A 252 4.18 -0.40 -3.25
N GLY A 253 3.15 0.26 -2.69
CA GLY A 253 2.84 1.68 -2.91
C GLY A 253 4.04 2.64 -2.77
N PRO A 254 4.84 2.58 -1.70
CA PRO A 254 6.01 3.45 -1.53
C PRO A 254 7.06 3.29 -2.62
N ILE A 255 7.29 2.06 -3.08
CA ILE A 255 8.26 1.80 -4.15
C ILE A 255 7.73 2.32 -5.48
N VAL A 256 6.43 2.19 -5.75
CA VAL A 256 5.80 2.75 -6.96
C VAL A 256 5.93 4.26 -6.98
N TYR A 257 5.65 4.92 -5.85
CA TYR A 257 5.83 6.36 -5.72
C TYR A 257 7.27 6.80 -5.97
N ILE A 258 8.25 6.13 -5.32
CA ILE A 258 9.68 6.42 -5.54
C ILE A 258 10.04 6.23 -7.02
N GLY A 259 9.52 5.18 -7.67
CA GLY A 259 9.66 4.96 -9.11
C GLY A 259 9.21 6.18 -9.93
N GLY A 260 8.02 6.73 -9.64
CA GLY A 260 7.54 7.93 -10.33
C GLY A 260 8.39 9.18 -10.07
N GLN A 261 8.90 9.32 -8.85
CA GLN A 261 9.80 10.42 -8.51
C GLN A 261 11.14 10.35 -9.25
N LEU A 262 11.67 9.15 -9.51
CA LEU A 262 12.92 8.97 -10.26
C LEU A 262 12.82 9.49 -11.69
N LEU A 263 11.63 9.48 -12.31
CA LEU A 263 11.41 10.05 -13.65
C LEU A 263 11.18 11.56 -13.62
N THR A 264 10.68 12.08 -12.49
CA THR A 264 10.34 13.49 -12.34
C THR A 264 11.58 14.34 -12.03
N MET A 265 12.68 13.74 -11.57
CA MET A 265 13.94 14.45 -11.32
C MET A 265 14.69 14.68 -12.65
N PRO A 266 14.76 15.92 -13.16
CA PRO A 266 15.53 16.21 -14.35
C PRO A 266 17.02 16.22 -13.94
N ASN A 267 17.83 15.38 -14.59
CA ASN A 267 19.30 15.25 -14.47
C ASN A 267 19.84 14.19 -13.48
N LEU A 268 19.47 12.93 -13.71
CA LEU A 268 20.41 11.81 -13.66
C LEU A 268 20.63 11.26 -15.06
#